data_AF-A0AAE3EDY8-F1
#
_entry.id   AF-A0AAE3EDY8-F1
#
_cell.length_a   1.000
_cell.length_b   1.000
_cell.length_c   1.000
_cell.angle_alpha   90.00
_cell.angle_beta   90.00
_cell.angle_gamma   90.00
#
_symmetry.space_group_name_H-M   'P 1'
#
loop_
_entity.id
_entity.type
_entity.pdbx_description
1 polymer ?
#
loop_
_entity_poly.entity_id
_entity_poly.type
_entity_poly.pdbx_seq_one_letter_code
_entity_poly.pdbx_strand_id
1 'polypeptide(L)' 'MAEQEMLLDTDTIRAAVAGEKWAKEKVIEHYTPMIDELTVDEDMRQHLILKLLEELPHFPIGQA' A
#
# COMPACT_ATOMS: atom_id res chain seq x y z
N MET A 1 22.16 -2.29 -12.10
CA MET A 1 22.06 -2.55 -10.65
C MET A 1 20.95 -1.68 -10.10
N ALA A 2 19.75 -2.25 -9.97
CA ALA A 2 18.63 -1.89 -9.07
C ALA A 2 17.35 -2.53 -9.65
N GLU A 3 17.40 -3.84 -9.90
CA GLU A 3 16.21 -4.66 -10.22
C GLU A 3 15.59 -5.17 -8.92
N GLN A 4 15.66 -4.37 -7.85
CA GLN A 4 14.61 -4.41 -6.84
C GLN A 4 13.47 -3.59 -7.43
N GLU A 5 12.73 -4.20 -8.36
CA GLU A 5 11.30 -3.94 -8.45
C GLU A 5 10.82 -3.93 -6.99
N MET A 6 10.42 -2.76 -6.49
CA MET A 6 10.05 -2.53 -5.09
C MET A 6 8.72 -3.24 -4.76
N LEU A 7 8.57 -4.52 -5.13
CA LEU A 7 7.43 -5.33 -4.80
C LEU A 7 7.34 -5.40 -3.28
N LEU A 8 6.21 -4.96 -2.74
CA LEU A 8 5.90 -5.12 -1.33
C LEU A 8 6.00 -6.61 -0.98
N ASP A 9 6.95 -6.97 -0.12
CA ASP A 9 7.10 -8.35 0.31
C ASP A 9 5.81 -8.85 0.97
N THR A 10 5.51 -10.14 0.82
CA THR A 10 4.36 -10.78 1.49
C THR A 10 4.38 -10.52 3.00
N ASP A 11 5.56 -10.45 3.61
CA ASP A 11 5.76 -10.07 5.01
C ASP A 11 5.33 -8.63 5.30
N THR A 12 5.63 -7.69 4.41
CA THR A 12 5.20 -6.29 4.52
C THR A 12 3.68 -6.19 4.37
N ILE A 13 3.08 -6.90 3.41
CA ILE A 13 1.62 -6.93 3.25
C ILE A 13 0.98 -7.54 4.50
N ARG A 14 1.52 -8.64 5.02
CA ARG A 14 1.04 -9.28 6.26
C ARG A 14 1.10 -8.37 7.47
N ALA A 15 2.20 -7.64 7.63
CA ALA A 15 2.32 -6.63 8.67
C ALA A 15 1.28 -5.50 8.48
N ALA A 16 1.09 -5.01 7.25
CA ALA A 16 0.12 -3.96 6.96
C ALA A 16 -1.33 -4.38 7.25
N VAL A 17 -1.70 -5.62 6.91
CA VAL A 17 -3.00 -6.25 7.23
C VAL A 17 -3.17 -6.43 8.74
N ALA A 18 -2.11 -6.82 9.46
CA ALA A 18 -2.11 -6.91 10.92
C ALA A 18 -2.22 -5.53 11.62
N GLY A 19 -2.13 -4.42 10.87
CA GLY A 19 -2.25 -3.07 11.40
C GLY A 19 -0.92 -2.37 11.69
N GLU A 20 0.21 -2.95 11.31
CA GLU A 20 1.54 -2.40 11.56
C GLU A 20 1.75 -1.06 10.84
N LYS A 21 2.18 -0.03 11.59
CA LYS A 21 2.37 1.33 11.05
C LYS A 21 3.44 1.40 9.98
N TRP A 22 4.63 0.86 10.25
CA TRP A 22 5.77 0.86 9.31
C TRP A 22 5.42 0.16 7.99
N ALA A 23 4.57 -0.85 8.04
CA ALA A 23 4.15 -1.61 6.88
C ALA A 23 3.09 -0.86 6.07
N LYS A 24 2.12 -0.22 6.75
CA LYS A 24 1.16 0.68 6.12
C LYS A 24 1.87 1.85 5.44
N GLU A 25 2.84 2.46 6.10
CA GLU A 25 3.65 3.55 5.54
C GLU A 25 4.38 3.09 4.27
N LYS A 26 5.05 1.93 4.29
CA LYS A 26 5.67 1.35 3.09
C LYS A 26 4.68 1.12 1.94
N VAL A 27 3.49 0.59 2.25
CA VAL A 27 2.44 0.37 1.25
C VAL A 27 2.02 1.71 0.64
N ILE A 28 1.79 2.73 1.46
CA ILE A 28 1.45 4.07 0.99
C ILE A 28 2.58 4.63 0.12
N GLU A 29 3.83 4.61 0.57
CA GLU A 29 4.97 5.13 -0.20
C GLU A 29 5.13 4.44 -1.56
N HIS A 30 4.88 3.14 -1.61
CA HIS A 30 4.94 2.37 -2.85
C HIS A 30 3.84 2.76 -3.85
N TYR A 31 2.61 2.93 -3.37
CA TYR A 31 1.48 3.30 -4.22
C TYR A 31 1.33 4.80 -4.43
N THR A 32 1.94 5.65 -3.61
CA THR A 32 1.88 7.12 -3.73
C THR A 32 2.23 7.61 -5.13
N PRO A 33 3.37 7.24 -5.76
CA PRO A 33 3.67 7.69 -7.12
C PRO A 33 2.64 7.20 -8.15
N MET A 34 2.16 5.96 -8.02
CA MET A 34 1.13 5.41 -8.91
C MET A 34 -0.21 6.15 -8.74
N ILE A 35 -0.58 6.52 -7.52
CA ILE A 35 -1.79 7.27 -7.23
C ILE A 35 -1.64 8.70 -7.76
N ASP A 36 -0.49 9.36 -7.56
CA ASP A 36 -0.22 10.72 -8.06
C ASP A 36 -0.24 10.76 -9.60
N GLU A 37 0.19 9.68 -10.28
CA GLU A 37 0.02 9.54 -11.73
C GLU A 37 -1.44 9.31 -12.16
N LEU A 38 -2.21 8.56 -11.37
CA LEU A 38 -3.63 8.27 -11.66
C LEU A 38 -4.56 9.43 -11.29
N THR A 39 -4.15 10.31 -10.37
CA THR A 39 -4.96 11.41 -9.86
C THR A 39 -4.22 12.73 -9.90
N VAL A 40 -4.79 13.70 -10.61
CA VAL A 40 -4.28 15.08 -10.65
C VAL A 40 -4.70 15.92 -9.44
N ASP A 41 -5.68 15.45 -8.66
CA ASP A 41 -6.24 16.13 -7.51
C ASP A 41 -5.75 15.50 -6.20
N GLU A 42 -5.27 16.37 -5.30
CA GLU A 42 -4.80 15.96 -3.97
C GLU A 42 -5.90 15.30 -3.14
N ASP A 43 -7.15 15.76 -3.25
CA ASP A 43 -8.29 15.16 -2.54
C ASP A 43 -8.53 13.71 -2.99
N MET A 44 -8.43 13.47 -4.30
CA MET A 44 -8.58 12.14 -4.90
C MET A 44 -7.42 11.21 -4.50
N ARG A 45 -6.20 11.74 -4.42
CA ARG A 45 -5.02 11.02 -3.92
C ARG A 45 -5.25 10.56 -2.48
N GLN A 46 -5.63 11.49 -1.61
CA GLN A 46 -5.91 11.18 -0.20
C GLN A 46 -7.04 10.17 -0.05
N HIS A 47 -8.09 10.28 -0.88
CA HIS A 47 -9.20 9.32 -0.89
C HIS A 47 -8.74 7.90 -1.27
N LEU A 48 -7.90 7.76 -2.29
CA LEU A 48 -7.34 6.47 -2.69
C LEU A 48 -6.40 5.87 -1.64
N ILE A 49 -5.56 6.70 -1.00
CA ILE A 49 -4.70 6.26 0.12
C ILE A 49 -5.54 5.76 1.30
N LEU A 50 -6.61 6.47 1.66
CA LEU A 50 -7.53 6.04 2.72
C LEU A 50 -8.22 4.73 2.36
N LYS A 51 -8.70 4.59 1.13
CA LYS A 51 -9.34 3.37 0.64
C LYS A 51 -8.38 2.18 0.64
N LEU A 52 -7.12 2.39 0.28
CA LEU A 52 -6.06 1.38 0.36
C LEU A 52 -5.83 0.91 1.79
N LEU A 53 -5.80 1.84 2.75
CA LEU A 53 -5.66 1.53 4.19
C LEU A 53 -6.89 0.81 4.77
N GLU A 54 -8.08 1.12 4.28
CA GLU A 54 -9.34 0.49 4.67
C GLU A 54 -9.45 -0.93 4.13
N GLU A 55 -9.07 -1.17 2.88
CA GLU A 55 -9.10 -2.49 2.24
C GLU A 55 -7.93 -3.39 2.65
N LEU A 56 -6.81 -2.82 3.12
CA LEU A 56 -5.66 -3.57 3.62
C LEU A 56 -6.02 -4.67 4.65
N PRO A 57 -6.74 -4.40 5.76
CA PRO A 57 -7.17 -5.45 6.70
C PRO A 57 -8.15 -6.47 6.10
N HIS A 58 -8.83 -6.14 5.01
CA HIS A 58 -9.74 -7.04 4.28
C HIS A 58 -9.03 -7.88 3.23
N PHE A 59 -7.74 -7.64 2.98
CA PHE A 59 -6.97 -8.40 2.02
C PHE A 59 -6.95 -9.87 2.48
N PRO A 60 -7.42 -10.82 1.65
CA PRO A 60 -7.38 -12.23 1.98
C PRO A 60 -5.92 -12.67 1.89
N ILE A 61 -5.17 -12.48 2.99
CA ILE A 61 -3.93 -13.18 3.22
C ILE A 61 -4.34 -14.64 3.34
N GLY A 62 -4.20 -15.35 2.22
CA GLY A 62 -4.46 -16.77 2.17
C GLY A 62 -3.83 -17.41 3.39
N GLN A 63 -4.65 -18.11 4.17
CA GLN A 63 -4.16 -19.07 5.14
C GLN A 63 -3.41 -20.13 4.32
N ALA A 64 -2.13 -19.88 4.05
CA ALA A 64 -1.21 -20.82 3.43
C ALA A 64 -0.65 -21.74 4.53
#